data_AF-A0A9X2VH55-F1
#
_entry.id   AF-A0A9X2VH55-F1
#
_cell.length_a   1.000
_cell.length_b   1.000
_cell.length_c   1.000
_cell.angle_alpha   90.00
_cell.angle_beta   90.00
_cell.angle_gamma   90.00
#
_symmetry.space_group_name_H-M   'P 1'
#
loop_
_entity.id
_entity.type
_entity.pdbx_description
1 polymer ?
#
loop_
_entity_poly.entity_id
_entity_poly.type
_entity_poly.pdbx_seq_one_letter_code
_entity_poly.pdbx_strand_id
1 'polypeptide(L)'
;MIAGVAVGRSGGVVVVLVPEGAVAGADTRGAPLGTRELDLLDPPNLVQRVHAVCVPSGGTRGLAAVDGVVRWLAERHHGFPVGAEPHQVVPLVPAAVVFDGDPSTPDDGYAACSTPVDLGTSTQVGEHTIGGLALPGVGIVVTDAPLTKAECRRIALSAHDGLVRAGHRGPATVFALATGHRGTTSPVDLDRLCSAAADLLDPV
;
A
#
# COMPACT_ATOMS: atom_id res chain seq x y z
N MET A 1 -9.08 13.18 3.07
CA MET A 1 -9.33 12.22 1.97
C MET A 1 -8.36 12.49 0.84
N ILE A 2 -7.51 11.52 0.49
CA ILE A 2 -6.62 11.60 -0.66
C ILE A 2 -7.40 11.17 -1.89
N ALA A 3 -7.51 12.03 -2.90
CA ALA A 3 -8.30 11.75 -4.09
C ALA A 3 -7.82 10.50 -4.83
N GLY A 4 -8.75 9.66 -5.28
CA GLY A 4 -8.44 8.44 -6.04
C GLY A 4 -7.95 7.25 -5.19
N VAL A 5 -8.02 7.35 -3.86
CA VAL A 5 -7.67 6.27 -2.93
C VAL A 5 -8.93 5.77 -2.23
N ALA A 6 -9.15 4.46 -2.23
CA ALA A 6 -10.16 3.80 -1.40
C ALA A 6 -9.48 2.76 -0.52
N VAL A 7 -9.91 2.63 0.74
CA VAL A 7 -9.48 1.54 1.61
C VAL A 7 -10.69 0.67 1.88
N GLY A 8 -10.50 -0.65 1.86
CA GLY A 8 -11.57 -1.58 2.16
C GLY A 8 -11.14 -2.72 3.06
N ARG A 9 -12.10 -3.32 3.76
CA ARG A 9 -11.84 -4.37 4.76
C ARG A 9 -12.91 -5.44 4.77
N SER A 10 -12.51 -6.71 4.73
CA SER A 10 -13.40 -7.86 4.90
C SER A 10 -12.59 -9.08 5.36
N GLY A 11 -13.13 -9.92 6.26
CA GLY A 11 -12.53 -11.20 6.64
C GLY A 11 -11.05 -11.13 7.06
N GLY A 12 -10.68 -10.07 7.80
CA GLY A 12 -9.29 -9.82 8.21
C GLY A 12 -8.37 -9.23 7.14
N VAL A 13 -8.83 -9.12 5.88
CA VAL A 13 -8.09 -8.49 4.79
C VAL A 13 -8.30 -6.98 4.81
N VAL A 14 -7.23 -6.21 4.67
CA VAL A 14 -7.27 -4.79 4.32
C VAL A 14 -6.72 -4.61 2.91
N VAL A 15 -7.39 -3.83 2.06
CA VAL A 15 -6.91 -3.50 0.72
C VAL A 15 -6.92 -1.99 0.55
N VAL A 16 -5.81 -1.44 0.06
CA VAL A 16 -5.75 -0.07 -0.44
C VAL A 16 -5.86 -0.12 -1.95
N LEU A 17 -6.93 0.45 -2.49
CA LEU A 17 -7.25 0.52 -3.91
C LEU A 17 -6.91 1.92 -4.46
N VAL A 18 -6.27 1.93 -5.62
CA VAL A 18 -5.92 3.12 -6.40
C VAL A 18 -6.24 2.85 -7.88
N PRO A 19 -7.51 3.02 -8.31
CA PRO A 19 -7.95 2.62 -9.66
C PRO A 19 -7.19 3.27 -10.82
N GLU A 20 -6.70 4.50 -10.64
CA GLU A 20 -5.87 5.23 -11.61
C GLU A 20 -4.37 4.86 -11.50
N GLY A 21 -4.05 3.92 -10.62
CA GLY A 21 -2.70 3.49 -10.29
C GLY A 21 -1.96 4.47 -9.37
N ALA A 22 -1.03 3.96 -8.58
CA ALA A 22 -0.09 4.75 -7.80
C ALA A 22 1.33 4.22 -7.97
N VAL A 23 2.31 5.14 -7.97
CA VAL A 23 3.71 4.75 -7.81
C VAL A 23 3.86 4.21 -6.40
N ALA A 24 4.56 3.09 -6.23
CA ALA A 24 4.69 2.46 -4.93
C ALA A 24 6.11 2.01 -4.63
N GLY A 25 6.43 1.98 -3.34
CA GLY A 25 7.66 1.43 -2.77
C GLY A 25 7.34 0.67 -1.49
N ALA A 26 8.24 -0.23 -1.08
CA ALA A 26 8.11 -0.94 0.18
C ALA A 26 9.46 -1.07 0.89
N ASP A 27 9.40 -1.24 2.21
CA ASP A 27 10.54 -1.60 3.04
C ASP A 27 10.13 -2.73 4.00
N THR A 28 10.85 -3.85 3.97
CA THR A 28 10.58 -5.02 4.81
C THR A 28 11.75 -5.26 5.74
N ARG A 29 11.50 -5.34 7.04
CA ARG A 29 12.53 -5.54 8.07
C ARG A 29 12.17 -6.74 8.95
N GLY A 30 13.17 -7.55 9.27
CA GLY A 30 13.02 -8.76 10.10
C GLY A 30 12.51 -9.99 9.32
N ALA A 31 12.75 -11.19 9.87
CA ALA A 31 12.34 -12.47 9.28
C ALA A 31 11.74 -13.40 10.34
N PRO A 32 10.77 -14.29 9.97
CA PRO A 32 10.14 -14.44 8.65
C PRO A 32 8.80 -13.68 8.50
N LEU A 33 8.63 -12.94 7.40
CA LEU A 33 7.35 -12.33 6.97
C LEU A 33 6.84 -13.00 5.70
N GLY A 34 5.53 -13.26 5.63
CA GLY A 34 4.89 -13.72 4.39
C GLY A 34 4.61 -12.53 3.49
N THR A 35 5.24 -12.46 2.33
CA THR A 35 5.06 -11.37 1.36
C THR A 35 4.80 -11.91 -0.03
N ARG A 36 4.22 -11.09 -0.90
CA ARG A 36 3.98 -11.39 -2.31
C ARG A 36 4.28 -10.15 -3.15
N GLU A 37 4.94 -10.36 -4.29
CA GLU A 37 5.11 -9.34 -5.33
C GLU A 37 5.83 -8.05 -4.87
N LEU A 38 6.76 -8.13 -3.92
CA LEU A 38 7.53 -6.95 -3.49
C LEU A 38 8.59 -6.53 -4.51
N ASP A 39 9.19 -7.48 -5.23
CA ASP A 39 10.28 -7.18 -6.17
C ASP A 39 9.84 -6.15 -7.22
N LEU A 40 8.58 -6.18 -7.68
CA LEU A 40 8.09 -5.21 -8.66
C LEU A 40 8.15 -3.76 -8.14
N LEU A 41 8.22 -3.54 -6.83
CA LEU A 41 8.30 -2.21 -6.20
C LEU A 41 9.73 -1.64 -6.21
N ASP A 42 10.73 -2.44 -6.58
CA ASP A 42 12.10 -1.94 -6.67
C ASP A 42 12.24 -0.87 -7.78
N PRO A 43 12.92 0.26 -7.52
CA PRO A 43 13.05 1.36 -8.48
C PRO A 43 13.45 0.99 -9.92
N PRO A 44 14.40 0.07 -10.17
CA PRO A 44 14.79 -0.28 -11.55
C PRO A 44 13.75 -1.12 -12.32
N ASN A 45 12.73 -1.66 -11.65
CA ASN A 45 11.82 -2.63 -12.26
C ASN A 45 10.71 -1.98 -13.10
N LEU A 46 10.31 -2.70 -14.14
CA LEU A 46 9.43 -2.24 -15.22
C LEU A 46 8.11 -1.63 -14.74
N VAL A 47 7.48 -2.24 -13.74
CA VAL A 47 6.16 -1.84 -13.24
C VAL A 47 6.27 -0.49 -12.53
N GLN A 48 5.66 0.54 -13.11
CA GLN A 48 5.70 1.91 -12.58
C GLN A 48 4.57 2.21 -11.60
N ARG A 49 3.40 1.59 -11.78
CA ARG A 49 2.22 1.81 -10.95
C ARG A 49 1.55 0.49 -10.58
N VAL A 50 1.03 0.43 -9.36
CA VAL A 50 0.17 -0.65 -8.86
C VAL A 50 -1.24 -0.10 -8.64
N HIS A 51 -2.24 -0.98 -8.71
CA HIS A 51 -3.64 -0.63 -8.53
C HIS A 51 -4.18 -1.00 -7.15
N ALA A 52 -3.44 -1.83 -6.41
CA ALA A 52 -3.76 -2.19 -5.05
C ALA A 52 -2.52 -2.60 -4.24
N VAL A 53 -2.61 -2.46 -2.92
CA VAL A 53 -1.79 -3.17 -1.94
C VAL A 53 -2.73 -3.93 -1.00
N CYS A 54 -2.40 -5.18 -0.71
CA CYS A 54 -3.23 -6.07 0.10
C CYS A 54 -2.52 -6.49 1.39
N VAL A 55 -3.25 -6.51 2.50
CA VAL A 55 -2.78 -6.96 3.81
C VAL A 55 -3.71 -8.05 4.31
N PRO A 56 -3.40 -9.33 4.03
CA PRO A 56 -4.20 -10.47 4.50
C PRO A 56 -3.95 -10.86 5.95
N SER A 57 -4.91 -11.53 6.58
CA SER A 57 -4.79 -12.15 7.91
C SER A 57 -4.40 -13.63 7.85
N GLY A 58 -3.87 -14.16 8.96
CA GLY A 58 -3.61 -15.57 9.19
C GLY A 58 -2.37 -16.15 8.49
N GLY A 59 -1.30 -15.36 8.45
CA GLY A 59 0.03 -15.80 8.04
C GLY A 59 0.13 -16.18 6.56
N THR A 60 1.11 -17.00 6.18
CA THR A 60 1.40 -17.31 4.76
C THR A 60 0.22 -17.93 4.01
N ARG A 61 -0.67 -18.67 4.71
CA ARG A 61 -1.91 -19.20 4.12
C ARG A 61 -2.88 -18.07 3.71
N GLY A 62 -2.88 -16.97 4.45
CA GLY A 62 -3.69 -15.79 4.15
C GLY A 62 -3.33 -15.09 2.83
N LEU A 63 -2.13 -15.32 2.28
CA LEU A 63 -1.76 -14.77 0.96
C LEU A 63 -2.70 -15.22 -0.16
N ALA A 64 -3.49 -16.28 0.03
CA ALA A 64 -4.54 -16.69 -0.89
C ALA A 64 -5.59 -15.58 -1.11
N ALA A 65 -5.82 -14.70 -0.14
CA ALA A 65 -6.73 -13.57 -0.29
C ALA A 65 -6.34 -12.62 -1.44
N VAL A 66 -5.05 -12.54 -1.77
CA VAL A 66 -4.56 -11.71 -2.87
C VAL A 66 -5.19 -12.13 -4.22
N ASP A 67 -5.49 -13.42 -4.41
CA ASP A 67 -6.12 -13.90 -5.64
C ASP A 67 -7.54 -13.34 -5.82
N GLY A 68 -8.24 -13.07 -4.72
CA GLY A 68 -9.53 -12.36 -4.73
C GLY A 68 -9.41 -10.91 -5.21
N VAL A 69 -8.37 -10.21 -4.75
CA VAL A 69 -8.07 -8.83 -5.16
C VAL A 69 -7.68 -8.80 -6.65
N VAL A 70 -6.83 -9.74 -7.07
CA VAL A 70 -6.47 -9.92 -8.49
C VAL A 70 -7.71 -10.13 -9.35
N ARG A 71 -8.64 -11.00 -8.92
CA ARG A 71 -9.91 -11.23 -9.62
C ARG A 71 -10.75 -9.95 -9.71
N TRP A 72 -10.90 -9.21 -8.61
CA TRP A 72 -11.68 -7.97 -8.58
C TRP A 72 -11.12 -6.90 -9.53
N LEU A 73 -9.79 -6.76 -9.57
CA LEU A 73 -9.08 -5.83 -10.46
C LEU A 73 -9.16 -6.27 -11.92
N ALA A 74 -9.01 -7.56 -12.22
CA ALA A 74 -9.11 -8.10 -13.58
C ALA A 74 -10.49 -7.84 -14.20
N GLU A 75 -11.56 -8.05 -13.46
CA GLU A 75 -12.95 -7.77 -13.87
C GLU A 75 -13.18 -6.30 -14.23
N ARG A 76 -12.32 -5.40 -13.75
CA ARG A 76 -12.38 -3.94 -13.97
C ARG A 76 -11.25 -3.43 -14.85
N HIS A 77 -10.44 -4.33 -15.40
CA HIS A 77 -9.32 -4.02 -16.28
C HIS A 77 -8.25 -3.13 -15.64
N HIS A 78 -8.07 -3.26 -14.32
CA HIS A 78 -7.00 -2.59 -13.59
C HIS A 78 -5.78 -3.51 -13.48
N GLY A 79 -4.65 -3.09 -14.04
CA GLY A 79 -3.42 -3.86 -13.98
C GLY A 79 -2.33 -3.30 -14.87
N PHE A 80 -1.19 -3.98 -14.90
CA PHE A 80 -0.11 -3.68 -15.81
C PHE A 80 -0.53 -4.02 -17.26
N PRO A 81 -0.50 -3.05 -18.20
CA PRO A 81 -0.92 -3.30 -19.58
C PRO A 81 0.06 -4.22 -20.30
N VAL A 82 -0.46 -5.27 -20.92
CA VAL A 82 0.31 -6.27 -21.69
C VAL A 82 -0.16 -6.43 -23.14
N GLY A 83 -1.13 -5.62 -23.56
CA GLY A 83 -1.67 -5.62 -24.91
C GLY A 83 -2.22 -4.27 -25.32
N ALA A 84 -2.81 -4.21 -26.51
CA ALA A 84 -3.34 -2.98 -27.09
C ALA A 84 -4.74 -2.64 -26.54
N GLU A 85 -5.50 -3.66 -26.15
CA GLU A 85 -6.87 -3.47 -25.68
C GLU A 85 -6.91 -3.19 -24.17
N PRO A 86 -7.85 -2.34 -23.68
CA PRO A 86 -7.91 -1.97 -22.27
C PRO A 86 -8.03 -3.16 -21.30
N HIS A 87 -8.66 -4.26 -21.72
CA HIS A 87 -8.84 -5.46 -20.90
C HIS A 87 -7.59 -6.36 -20.83
N GLN A 88 -6.57 -6.10 -21.66
CA GLN A 88 -5.33 -6.89 -21.70
C GLN A 88 -4.35 -6.39 -20.64
N VAL A 89 -4.68 -6.66 -19.39
CA VAL A 89 -3.89 -6.27 -18.21
C VAL A 89 -3.52 -7.48 -17.35
N VAL A 90 -2.42 -7.34 -16.61
CA VAL A 90 -2.01 -8.25 -15.54
C VAL A 90 -2.15 -7.51 -14.21
N PRO A 91 -3.14 -7.83 -13.36
CA PRO A 91 -3.22 -7.26 -12.03
C PRO A 91 -2.03 -7.72 -11.19
N LEU A 92 -1.28 -6.76 -10.66
CA LEU A 92 -0.13 -6.98 -9.79
C LEU A 92 -0.43 -6.36 -8.44
N VAL A 93 -0.38 -7.17 -7.39
CA VAL A 93 -0.87 -6.82 -6.05
C VAL A 93 0.18 -7.18 -5.02
N PRO A 94 1.07 -6.24 -4.68
CA PRO A 94 1.99 -6.39 -3.56
C PRO A 94 1.23 -6.64 -2.26
N ALA A 95 1.74 -7.55 -1.44
CA ALA A 95 1.12 -7.89 -0.17
C ALA A 95 2.13 -8.28 0.91
N ALA A 96 1.73 -8.02 2.16
CA ALA A 96 2.38 -8.54 3.36
C ALA A 96 1.30 -9.03 4.34
N VAL A 97 1.50 -10.20 4.93
CA VAL A 97 0.52 -10.81 5.83
C VAL A 97 0.70 -10.33 7.28
N VAL A 98 -0.40 -10.27 8.00
CA VAL A 98 -0.42 -10.11 9.45
C VAL A 98 -0.78 -11.44 10.14
N PHE A 99 -0.40 -11.56 11.42
CA PHE A 99 -0.63 -12.75 12.26
C PHE A 99 -1.62 -12.42 13.38
N ASP A 100 -2.85 -12.06 13.00
CA ASP A 100 -3.88 -11.57 13.93
C ASP A 100 -5.13 -12.48 14.00
N GLY A 101 -5.18 -13.59 13.26
CA GLY A 101 -6.34 -14.48 13.27
C GLY A 101 -6.28 -15.62 12.27
N ASP A 102 -7.47 -16.07 11.83
CA ASP A 102 -7.63 -17.15 10.86
C ASP A 102 -7.16 -16.72 9.45
N PRO A 103 -6.64 -17.66 8.64
CA PRO A 103 -6.21 -17.37 7.27
C PRO A 103 -7.35 -16.81 6.42
N SER A 104 -7.17 -15.58 5.92
CA SER A 104 -8.07 -14.98 4.96
C SER A 104 -8.14 -15.78 3.66
N THR A 105 -9.32 -15.79 3.04
CA THR A 105 -9.62 -16.53 1.81
C THR A 105 -9.65 -15.60 0.59
N PRO A 106 -9.62 -16.16 -0.64
CA PRO A 106 -9.86 -15.37 -1.85
C PRO A 106 -11.17 -14.56 -1.83
N ASP A 107 -12.24 -15.10 -1.24
CA ASP A 107 -13.51 -14.38 -1.16
C ASP A 107 -13.44 -13.17 -0.21
N ASP A 108 -12.69 -13.28 0.89
CA ASP A 108 -12.42 -12.16 1.79
C ASP A 108 -11.67 -11.03 1.06
N GLY A 109 -10.68 -11.39 0.26
CA GLY A 109 -9.92 -10.42 -0.54
C GLY A 109 -10.79 -9.71 -1.59
N TYR A 110 -11.65 -10.45 -2.29
CA TYR A 110 -12.59 -9.86 -3.25
C TYR A 110 -13.61 -8.94 -2.56
N ALA A 111 -14.17 -9.37 -1.43
CA ALA A 111 -15.15 -8.60 -0.66
C ALA A 111 -14.54 -7.33 -0.06
N ALA A 112 -13.28 -7.37 0.37
CA ALA A 112 -12.57 -6.21 0.90
C ALA A 112 -12.52 -5.06 -0.12
N CYS A 113 -12.36 -5.36 -1.41
CA CYS A 113 -12.36 -4.35 -2.47
C CYS A 113 -13.69 -3.58 -2.63
N SER A 114 -14.77 -4.05 -2.01
CA SER A 114 -16.11 -3.44 -2.09
C SER A 114 -16.67 -3.00 -0.74
N THR A 115 -15.88 -3.11 0.34
CA THR A 115 -16.34 -2.83 1.72
C THR A 115 -15.53 -1.68 2.30
N PRO A 116 -15.94 -0.42 2.07
CA PRO A 116 -15.11 0.75 2.34
C PRO A 116 -14.88 0.99 3.84
N VAL A 117 -13.67 1.43 4.18
CA VAL A 117 -13.25 1.92 5.50
C VAL A 117 -12.40 3.18 5.35
N ASP A 118 -12.16 3.90 6.44
CA ASP A 118 -11.27 5.07 6.43
C ASP A 118 -9.79 4.66 6.38
N LEU A 119 -8.95 5.45 5.71
CA LEU A 119 -7.50 5.26 5.62
C LEU A 119 -6.79 5.50 6.97
N GLY A 120 -7.48 6.13 7.92
CA GLY A 120 -6.93 6.50 9.23
C GLY A 120 -6.53 7.97 9.26
N THR A 121 -5.42 8.28 9.94
CA THR A 121 -4.97 9.66 10.15
C THR A 121 -4.38 10.23 8.86
N SER A 122 -4.59 11.52 8.61
CA SER A 122 -3.93 12.26 7.53
C SER A 122 -3.53 13.66 7.95
N THR A 123 -2.52 14.21 7.28
CA THR A 123 -1.98 15.54 7.52
C THR A 123 -1.53 16.20 6.23
N GLN A 124 -1.33 17.52 6.27
CA GLN A 124 -0.93 18.34 5.14
C GLN A 124 0.57 18.64 5.19
N VAL A 125 1.27 18.42 4.08
CA VAL A 125 2.69 18.75 3.89
C VAL A 125 2.81 19.62 2.65
N GLY A 126 2.89 20.93 2.86
CA GLY A 126 2.83 21.90 1.76
C GLY A 126 1.49 21.82 1.03
N GLU A 127 1.52 21.59 -0.28
CA GLU A 127 0.34 21.45 -1.14
C GLU A 127 -0.27 20.03 -1.12
N HIS A 128 0.44 19.07 -0.51
CA HIS A 128 0.12 17.65 -0.57
C HIS A 128 -0.50 17.14 0.73
N THR A 129 -1.33 16.10 0.59
CA THR A 129 -1.86 15.33 1.72
C THR A 129 -1.11 14.01 1.82
N ILE A 130 -0.78 13.61 3.04
CA ILE A 130 -0.23 12.30 3.37
C ILE A 130 -1.08 11.67 4.47
N GLY A 131 -1.39 10.39 4.33
CA GLY A 131 -2.18 9.62 5.28
C GLY A 131 -1.55 8.26 5.55
N GLY A 132 -1.88 7.68 6.69
CA GLY A 132 -1.27 6.44 7.13
C GLY A 132 -2.22 5.52 7.90
N LEU A 133 -1.98 4.22 7.72
CA LEU A 133 -2.65 3.14 8.41
C LEU A 133 -1.60 2.21 9.03
N ALA A 134 -1.67 2.01 10.34
CA ALA A 134 -0.85 1.04 11.05
C ALA A 134 -1.68 -0.22 11.37
N LEU A 135 -1.16 -1.38 10.98
CA LEU A 135 -1.67 -2.72 11.27
C LEU A 135 -0.56 -3.50 12.01
N PRO A 136 -0.87 -4.61 12.70
CA PRO A 136 0.14 -5.40 13.40
C PRO A 136 1.28 -5.87 12.46
N GLY A 137 2.44 -5.21 12.52
CA GLY A 137 3.59 -5.50 11.65
C GLY A 137 3.44 -5.04 10.19
N VAL A 138 2.41 -4.30 9.83
CA VAL A 138 2.27 -3.72 8.48
C VAL A 138 1.88 -2.25 8.57
N GLY A 139 2.68 -1.39 7.93
CA GLY A 139 2.35 0.03 7.76
C GLY A 139 1.97 0.33 6.31
N ILE A 140 1.03 1.23 6.10
CA ILE A 140 0.71 1.77 4.79
C ILE A 140 0.71 3.28 4.89
N VAL A 141 1.43 3.94 3.99
CA VAL A 141 1.44 5.38 3.81
C VAL A 141 0.96 5.70 2.40
N VAL A 142 0.09 6.70 2.27
CA VAL A 142 -0.43 7.15 0.97
C VAL A 142 -0.30 8.66 0.87
N THR A 143 0.08 9.17 -0.31
CA THR A 143 0.15 10.61 -0.59
C THR A 143 -0.32 10.95 -1.99
N ASP A 144 -0.78 12.19 -2.19
CA ASP A 144 -1.04 12.74 -3.53
C ASP A 144 0.18 13.41 -4.17
N ALA A 145 1.32 13.50 -3.47
CA ALA A 145 2.57 14.02 -4.03
C ALA A 145 3.02 13.16 -5.23
N PRO A 146 3.50 13.77 -6.33
CA PRO A 146 4.06 13.04 -7.46
C PRO A 146 5.48 12.57 -7.12
N LEU A 147 5.60 11.31 -6.70
CA LEU A 147 6.87 10.71 -6.29
C LEU A 147 7.33 9.62 -7.25
N THR A 148 8.64 9.41 -7.31
CA THR A 148 9.28 8.25 -7.93
C THR A 148 9.24 7.03 -7.01
N LYS A 149 9.55 5.84 -7.54
CA LYS A 149 9.65 4.60 -6.74
C LYS A 149 10.72 4.68 -5.65
N ALA A 150 11.85 5.34 -5.94
CA ALA A 150 12.92 5.54 -4.97
C ALA A 150 12.47 6.43 -3.80
N GLU A 151 11.70 7.46 -4.09
CA GLU A 151 11.14 8.37 -3.07
C GLU A 151 10.03 7.70 -2.26
N CYS A 152 9.17 6.90 -2.89
CA CYS A 152 8.20 6.05 -2.18
C CYS A 152 8.92 5.08 -1.24
N ARG A 153 9.99 4.41 -1.71
CA ARG A 153 10.81 3.54 -0.86
C ARG A 153 11.44 4.31 0.31
N ARG A 154 11.88 5.55 0.09
CA ARG A 154 12.40 6.42 1.15
C ARG A 154 11.33 6.74 2.21
N ILE A 155 10.11 7.05 1.78
CA ILE A 155 8.97 7.24 2.69
C ILE A 155 8.71 5.95 3.50
N ALA A 156 8.67 4.79 2.85
CA ALA A 156 8.48 3.51 3.54
C ALA A 156 9.59 3.24 4.58
N LEU A 157 10.85 3.53 4.23
CA LEU A 157 12.00 3.43 5.13
C LEU A 157 11.86 4.31 6.37
N SER A 158 11.46 5.58 6.20
CA SER A 158 11.27 6.52 7.32
C SER A 158 10.04 6.19 8.16
N ALA A 159 8.95 5.75 7.53
CA ALA A 159 7.72 5.38 8.21
C ALA A 159 7.89 4.21 9.21
N HIS A 160 8.87 3.32 8.99
CA HIS A 160 9.25 2.30 9.98
C HIS A 160 9.60 2.88 11.35
N ASP A 161 10.19 4.08 11.40
CA ASP A 161 10.55 4.72 12.67
C ASP A 161 9.29 4.97 13.52
N GLY A 162 8.15 5.25 12.87
CA GLY A 162 6.84 5.33 13.51
C GLY A 162 6.42 4.03 14.20
N LEU A 163 6.50 2.91 13.48
CA LEU A 163 6.19 1.59 14.06
C LEU A 163 7.10 1.26 15.26
N VAL A 164 8.38 1.62 15.18
CA VAL A 164 9.32 1.39 16.29
C VAL A 164 8.99 2.28 17.48
N ARG A 165 8.67 3.57 17.28
CA ARG A 165 8.22 4.48 18.34
C ARG A 165 6.92 4.00 19.00
N ALA A 166 6.00 3.46 18.21
CA ALA A 166 4.77 2.81 18.66
C ALA A 166 4.98 1.51 19.47
N GLY A 167 6.23 1.05 19.64
CA GLY A 167 6.56 -0.14 20.42
C GLY A 167 6.62 -1.43 19.61
N HIS A 168 6.47 -1.41 18.28
CA HIS A 168 6.63 -2.61 17.46
C HIS A 168 8.09 -3.09 17.50
N ARG A 169 8.30 -4.39 17.72
CA ARG A 169 9.63 -5.02 17.81
C ARG A 169 9.78 -6.24 16.91
N GLY A 170 8.69 -6.67 16.27
CA GLY A 170 8.69 -7.82 15.39
C GLY A 170 9.12 -7.45 13.97
N PRO A 171 9.16 -8.45 13.07
CA PRO A 171 9.24 -8.19 11.65
C PRO A 171 8.12 -7.24 11.19
N ALA A 172 8.41 -6.33 10.27
CA ALA A 172 7.40 -5.44 9.69
C ALA A 172 7.64 -5.17 8.20
N THR A 173 6.55 -4.89 7.49
CA THR A 173 6.58 -4.35 6.12
C THR A 173 5.87 -3.00 6.09
N VAL A 174 6.47 -1.98 5.49
CA VAL A 174 5.80 -0.72 5.22
C VAL A 174 5.68 -0.51 3.73
N PHE A 175 4.48 -0.15 3.27
CA PHE A 175 4.21 0.27 1.89
C PHE A 175 4.02 1.79 1.85
N ALA A 176 4.51 2.43 0.79
CA ALA A 176 4.23 3.81 0.48
C ALA A 176 3.66 3.91 -0.94
N LEU A 177 2.54 4.61 -1.10
CA LEU A 177 1.86 4.82 -2.38
C LEU A 177 1.73 6.31 -2.67
N ALA A 178 2.10 6.71 -3.89
CA ALA A 178 2.03 8.07 -4.39
C ALA A 178 1.11 8.13 -5.61
N THR A 179 -0.03 8.78 -5.47
CA THR A 179 -1.04 8.80 -6.54
C THR A 179 -0.67 9.81 -7.64
N GLY A 180 -0.02 10.92 -7.26
CA GLY A 180 0.51 11.92 -8.18
C GLY A 180 -0.55 12.61 -9.05
N HIS A 181 -1.82 12.58 -8.66
CA HIS A 181 -2.92 13.19 -9.43
C HIS A 181 -2.92 14.72 -9.40
N ARG A 182 -2.17 15.32 -8.47
CA ARG A 182 -2.02 16.76 -8.37
C ARG A 182 -0.67 17.17 -8.94
N GLY A 183 -0.72 18.04 -9.95
CA GLY A 183 0.47 18.77 -10.39
C GLY A 183 1.06 19.58 -9.24
N THR A 184 2.35 19.87 -9.33
CA THR A 184 3.09 20.62 -8.30
C THR A 184 3.32 22.04 -8.76
N THR A 185 3.12 23.02 -7.88
CA THR A 185 3.56 24.41 -8.15
C THR A 185 4.94 24.70 -7.56
N SER A 186 5.38 23.87 -6.61
CA SER A 186 6.69 23.91 -5.96
C SER A 186 7.35 22.53 -5.90
N PRO A 187 8.68 22.44 -5.75
CA PRO A 187 9.35 21.16 -5.50
C PRO A 187 8.73 20.42 -4.30
N VAL A 188 8.60 19.10 -4.41
CA VAL A 188 8.06 18.27 -3.33
C VAL A 188 9.06 18.23 -2.17
N ASP A 189 8.61 18.59 -0.97
CA ASP A 189 9.41 18.50 0.25
C ASP A 189 9.41 17.06 0.78
N LEU A 190 10.28 16.24 0.20
CA LEU A 190 10.39 14.82 0.52
C LEU A 190 10.80 14.58 1.98
N ASP A 191 11.62 15.46 2.57
CA ASP A 191 12.08 15.31 3.95
C ASP A 191 10.92 15.50 4.93
N ARG A 192 10.06 16.49 4.68
CA ARG A 192 8.83 16.67 5.48
C ARG A 192 7.82 15.54 5.26
N LEU A 193 7.70 15.01 4.05
CA LEU A 193 6.87 13.83 3.80
C LEU A 193 7.38 12.60 4.56
N CYS A 194 8.70 12.37 4.59
CA CYS A 194 9.31 11.28 5.36
C CYS A 194 9.04 11.43 6.87
N SER A 195 9.19 12.66 7.41
CA SER A 195 8.89 12.94 8.82
C SER A 195 7.41 12.69 9.14
N ALA A 196 6.50 13.25 8.33
CA ALA A 196 5.07 13.06 8.52
C ALA A 196 4.66 11.59 8.42
N ALA A 197 5.29 10.82 7.52
CA ALA A 197 5.04 9.39 7.39
C ALA A 197 5.44 8.60 8.64
N ALA A 198 6.55 8.96 9.28
CA ALA A 198 6.96 8.38 10.56
C ALA A 198 5.98 8.74 11.68
N ASP A 199 5.49 9.98 11.72
CA ASP A 199 4.52 10.42 12.74
C ASP A 199 3.16 9.76 12.56
N LEU A 200 2.72 9.52 11.31
CA LEU A 200 1.45 8.86 11.01
C LEU A 200 1.38 7.39 11.47
N LEU A 201 2.52 6.71 11.58
CA LEU A 201 2.58 5.33 12.07
C LEU A 201 2.96 5.25 13.57
N ASP A 202 3.04 6.39 14.25
CA ASP A 202 3.23 6.50 15.70
C ASP A 202 1.94 7.01 16.35
N PRO A 203 1.24 6.22 17.18
CA PRO A 203 -0.10 6.55 17.68
C PRO A 203 -0.11 7.58 18.84
N VAL A 204 0.78 8.59 18.82
CA VAL A 204 0.91 9.61 19.90
C VAL A 204 -0.44 10.30 20.20
#